data_AF-A0A1W1BUC0-F1
#
_entry.id   AF-A0A1W1BUC0-F1
#
_cell.length_a   1.000
_cell.length_b   1.000
_cell.length_c   1.000
_cell.angle_alpha   90.00
_cell.angle_beta   90.00
_cell.angle_gamma   90.00
#
_symmetry.space_group_name_H-M   'P 1'
#
loop_
_entity.id
_entity.type
_entity.pdbx_description
1 polymer ?
#
loop_
_entity_poly.entity_id
_entity_poly.type
_entity_poly.pdbx_seq_one_letter_code
_entity_poly.pdbx_strand_id
1 'polypeptide(L)'
;MQKVIIGWLFVLATLFTHLSAGDSPRAVIIFDASGSMWGQIDGTPKITIAKDVLKNVVSKWNPQVELGLTVYGHRSKGDCNDIESIIPVGKVDKNAMISTVMSIQPKGKTPISRSMKKVADEIKYTEEKATIILISDGKETCDPDPCATAKALKAQGVDFVTHVIGFNVDKSTDRELECIATATGGEYFSAKNATALNDAMNTITKKVEKAKPAPKPKAKKLKNNLEISATEKEGGKWVKAYHRIYKVVDGEAEDRQLTAFSSYKKEPGVRQIPVGKYVVKSEYNEFRKTTPFEVKAGEVTKLNIVMGQTGKVEISATEKEGGKWIKAYHRIYKVVDGEVEDGLTTSFDSYKRKAGERQIPVGKYVVKSVYNELRKTTPFEVKAGETTKLHIIFGQFYIESKCPDMSEKVSYEVYASSGRLVIEESKPCNKKLKLTLEDGDYSVEAKIASGKKEVSFTLGRGKPNSLTIDLTNLDHKDEIEADSPEPTATGTTPEAKEALPTEEPKEQRIDDKEQMKQVTNLLNTLGGSVSEKDAKDLQKAGAMLKVLGGIIGASGKKAENTKESVENDKEFDEMEKDLDMYTK
;
A
#
# COMPACT_ATOMS: atom_id res chain seq x y z
N MET A 1 -34.62 66.36 42.17
CA MET A 1 -33.51 65.37 42.22
C MET A 1 -33.94 64.23 41.29
N GLN A 2 -33.31 63.84 40.19
CA GLN A 2 -31.89 63.68 39.84
C GLN A 2 -31.89 63.40 38.31
N LYS A 3 -31.60 64.38 37.44
CA LYS A 3 -30.36 64.55 36.65
C LYS A 3 -29.79 63.29 35.93
N VAL A 4 -29.84 63.35 34.58
CA VAL A 4 -28.66 63.45 33.66
C VAL A 4 -28.30 62.21 32.79
N ILE A 5 -27.90 62.55 31.55
CA ILE A 5 -27.09 61.85 30.50
C ILE A 5 -27.83 61.12 29.37
N ILE A 6 -28.11 61.85 28.29
CA ILE A 6 -28.18 61.32 26.92
C ILE A 6 -26.79 61.58 26.31
N GLY A 7 -25.96 60.53 26.25
CA GLY A 7 -24.64 60.55 25.61
C GLY A 7 -24.73 59.96 24.21
N TRP A 8 -24.44 60.78 23.21
CA TRP A 8 -24.32 60.42 21.81
C TRP A 8 -23.29 59.29 21.60
N LEU A 9 -23.72 58.16 21.04
CA LEU A 9 -22.83 57.13 20.54
C LEU A 9 -22.59 57.39 19.03
N PHE A 10 -21.46 58.00 18.71
CA PHE A 10 -20.95 58.10 17.34
C PHE A 10 -20.59 56.69 16.85
N VAL A 11 -21.44 56.08 16.03
CA VAL A 11 -21.12 54.84 15.31
C VAL A 11 -20.19 55.21 14.17
N LEU A 12 -18.88 55.05 14.40
CA LEU A 12 -17.86 55.12 13.37
C LEU A 12 -17.96 53.84 12.52
N ALA A 13 -18.85 53.86 11.52
CA ALA A 13 -18.94 52.82 10.50
C ALA A 13 -17.67 52.87 9.63
N THR A 14 -16.65 52.12 10.03
CA THR A 14 -15.53 51.78 9.15
C THR A 14 -16.08 50.91 8.02
N LEU A 15 -16.34 51.52 6.86
CA LEU A 15 -16.45 50.78 5.61
C LEU A 15 -15.09 50.13 5.36
N PHE A 16 -14.91 48.90 5.87
CA PHE A 16 -14.02 47.96 5.24
C PHE A 16 -14.63 47.66 3.88
N THR A 17 -14.19 48.39 2.86
CA THR A 17 -14.24 47.88 1.50
C THR A 17 -13.43 46.61 1.51
N HIS A 18 -14.11 45.47 1.64
CA HIS A 18 -13.51 44.19 1.31
C HIS A 18 -13.10 44.31 -0.15
N LEU A 19 -11.80 44.55 -0.36
CA LEU A 19 -11.13 44.27 -1.62
C LEU A 19 -11.32 42.77 -1.81
N SER A 20 -12.43 42.39 -2.44
CA SER A 20 -12.56 41.06 -3.00
C SER A 20 -11.39 40.95 -3.96
N ALA A 21 -10.45 40.06 -3.68
CA ALA A 21 -9.50 39.61 -4.67
C ALA A 21 -10.34 39.13 -5.86
N GLY A 22 -10.45 39.97 -6.88
CA GLY A 22 -11.17 39.63 -8.09
C GLY A 22 -10.40 38.53 -8.78
N ASP A 23 -11.04 37.38 -9.00
CA ASP A 23 -10.44 36.30 -9.78
C ASP A 23 -10.00 36.88 -11.14
N SER A 24 -8.77 36.60 -11.54
CA SER A 24 -8.19 37.05 -12.79
C SER A 24 -8.64 36.11 -13.92
N PRO A 25 -8.95 36.60 -15.15
CA PRO A 25 -9.19 35.71 -16.27
C PRO A 25 -8.00 34.76 -16.48
N ARG A 26 -8.26 33.50 -16.84
CA ARG A 26 -7.22 32.47 -16.98
C ARG A 26 -7.15 31.97 -18.40
N ALA A 27 -5.94 31.82 -18.92
CA ALA A 27 -5.69 31.20 -20.22
C ALA A 27 -4.57 30.15 -20.17
N VAL A 28 -4.66 29.16 -21.04
CA VAL A 28 -3.63 28.14 -21.24
C VAL A 28 -3.31 28.09 -22.73
N ILE A 29 -2.04 28.25 -23.08
CA ILE A 29 -1.58 28.01 -24.45
C ILE A 29 -1.21 26.53 -24.56
N ILE A 30 -1.84 25.82 -25.50
CA ILE A 30 -1.37 24.50 -25.94
C ILE A 30 -0.57 24.72 -27.23
N PHE A 31 0.73 24.50 -27.15
CA PHE A 31 1.67 24.79 -28.21
C PHE A 31 2.15 23.51 -28.91
N ASP A 32 1.91 23.45 -30.21
CA ASP A 32 2.43 22.41 -31.09
C ASP A 32 3.94 22.57 -31.30
N ALA A 33 4.68 21.56 -30.85
CA ALA A 33 6.08 21.37 -31.17
C ALA A 33 6.30 19.98 -31.76
N SER A 34 5.34 19.46 -32.52
CA SER A 34 5.50 18.23 -33.28
C SER A 34 6.47 18.41 -34.45
N GLY A 35 6.99 17.31 -34.99
CA GLY A 35 8.00 17.34 -36.06
C GLY A 35 7.58 18.13 -37.31
N SER A 36 6.27 18.26 -37.60
CA SER A 36 5.77 19.05 -38.73
C SER A 36 6.10 20.54 -38.64
N MET A 37 6.33 21.06 -37.42
CA MET A 37 6.72 22.45 -37.17
C MET A 37 8.11 22.82 -37.72
N TRP A 38 8.89 21.83 -38.19
CA TRP A 38 10.10 22.08 -38.99
C TRP A 38 9.82 22.43 -40.46
N GLY A 39 8.58 22.22 -40.94
CA GLY A 39 8.13 22.70 -42.23
C GLY A 39 8.32 24.21 -42.36
N GLN A 40 8.40 24.70 -43.60
CA GLN A 40 8.75 26.10 -43.86
C GLN A 40 7.59 26.88 -44.48
N ILE A 41 7.56 28.18 -44.19
CA ILE A 41 6.74 29.19 -44.87
C ILE A 41 7.71 30.26 -45.35
N ASP A 42 7.74 30.50 -46.66
CA ASP A 42 8.65 31.48 -47.27
C ASP A 42 10.12 31.32 -46.82
N GLY A 43 10.59 30.07 -46.75
CA GLY A 43 11.96 29.70 -46.34
C GLY A 43 12.25 29.75 -44.84
N THR A 44 11.29 30.15 -44.00
CA THR A 44 11.45 30.21 -42.54
C THR A 44 10.72 29.03 -41.87
N PRO A 45 11.34 28.28 -40.94
CA PRO A 45 10.66 27.23 -40.20
C PRO A 45 9.43 27.74 -39.44
N LYS A 46 8.33 27.00 -39.48
CA LYS A 46 7.06 27.31 -38.78
C LYS A 46 7.29 27.52 -37.29
N ILE A 47 8.10 26.69 -36.64
CA ILE A 47 8.44 26.84 -35.22
C ILE A 47 9.07 28.20 -34.89
N THR A 48 9.96 28.70 -35.76
CA THR A 48 10.60 30.00 -35.59
C THR A 48 9.55 31.11 -35.61
N ILE A 49 8.66 31.08 -36.61
CA ILE A 49 7.56 32.03 -36.75
C ILE A 49 6.65 31.99 -35.51
N ALA A 50 6.25 30.80 -35.08
CA ALA A 50 5.32 30.62 -33.97
C ALA A 50 5.92 31.10 -32.63
N LYS A 51 7.21 30.83 -32.39
CA LYS A 51 7.95 31.35 -31.23
C LYS A 51 8.03 32.87 -31.23
N ASP A 52 8.35 33.48 -32.37
CA ASP A 52 8.44 34.93 -32.49
C ASP A 52 7.09 35.60 -32.23
N VAL A 53 5.99 35.02 -32.75
CA VAL A 53 4.64 35.51 -32.45
C VAL A 53 4.32 35.37 -30.96
N LEU A 54 4.56 34.21 -30.36
CA LEU A 54 4.32 33.99 -28.92
C LEU A 54 5.14 34.96 -28.06
N LYS A 55 6.42 35.19 -28.40
CA LYS A 55 7.25 36.19 -27.73
C LYS A 55 6.62 37.58 -27.78
N ASN A 56 6.13 38.00 -28.94
CA ASN A 56 5.50 39.31 -29.12
C ASN A 56 4.20 39.45 -28.32
N VAL A 57 3.39 38.39 -28.29
CA VAL A 57 2.12 38.35 -27.54
C VAL A 57 2.38 38.36 -26.03
N VAL A 58 3.27 37.50 -25.54
CA VAL A 58 3.61 37.40 -24.11
C VAL A 58 4.23 38.70 -23.59
N SER A 59 5.08 39.36 -24.39
CA SER A 59 5.66 40.67 -24.02
C SER A 59 4.57 41.71 -23.69
N LYS A 60 3.46 41.67 -24.43
CA LYS A 60 2.33 42.60 -24.27
C LYS A 60 1.20 42.06 -23.39
N TRP A 61 1.37 40.86 -22.82
CA TRP A 61 0.33 40.20 -22.04
C TRP A 61 -0.11 41.03 -20.84
N ASN A 62 -1.41 41.08 -20.58
CA ASN A 62 -1.94 41.75 -19.40
C ASN A 62 -1.56 40.96 -18.12
N PRO A 63 -0.81 41.53 -17.17
CA PRO A 63 -0.39 40.83 -15.95
C PRO A 63 -1.55 40.49 -15.00
N GLN A 64 -2.76 41.04 -15.24
CA GLN A 64 -3.98 40.69 -14.52
C GLN A 64 -4.70 39.47 -15.13
N VAL A 65 -4.13 38.83 -16.15
CA VAL A 65 -4.65 37.60 -16.76
C VAL A 65 -3.64 36.50 -16.47
N GLU A 66 -4.06 35.44 -15.80
CA GLU A 66 -3.22 34.28 -15.54
C GLU A 66 -2.97 33.51 -16.83
N LEU A 67 -1.74 33.03 -17.01
CA LEU A 67 -1.32 32.34 -18.22
C LEU A 67 -0.49 31.10 -17.88
N GLY A 68 -0.86 29.97 -18.47
CA GLY A 68 -0.06 28.74 -18.49
C GLY A 68 0.40 28.37 -19.90
N LEU A 69 1.36 27.46 -19.98
CA LEU A 69 1.91 26.92 -21.22
C LEU A 69 2.01 25.39 -21.10
N THR A 70 1.30 24.70 -21.98
CA THR A 70 1.40 23.27 -22.22
C THR A 70 1.95 23.05 -23.62
N VAL A 71 2.92 22.14 -23.77
CA VAL A 71 3.60 21.88 -25.03
C VAL A 71 3.56 20.38 -25.31
N TYR A 72 3.32 20.00 -26.56
CA TYR A 72 3.40 18.60 -26.97
C TYR A 72 4.43 18.38 -28.08
N GLY A 73 4.98 17.17 -28.12
CA GLY A 73 5.89 16.72 -29.17
C GLY A 73 7.31 17.28 -29.09
N HIS A 74 7.72 17.93 -28.00
CA HIS A 74 9.01 18.64 -27.94
C HIS A 74 10.19 17.83 -27.36
N ARG A 75 9.97 16.61 -26.84
CA ARG A 75 11.01 15.84 -26.12
C ARG A 75 11.29 14.46 -26.71
N SER A 76 10.28 13.79 -27.26
CA SER A 76 10.37 12.39 -27.67
C SER A 76 9.78 12.15 -29.06
N LYS A 77 10.52 11.43 -29.90
CA LYS A 77 10.05 11.07 -31.25
C LYS A 77 9.08 9.91 -31.13
N GLY A 78 7.92 10.00 -31.79
CA GLY A 78 6.95 8.91 -31.87
C GLY A 78 6.06 8.69 -30.64
N ASP A 79 6.34 9.39 -29.54
CA ASP A 79 5.61 9.26 -28.27
C ASP A 79 4.33 10.12 -28.28
N CYS A 80 3.18 9.48 -28.03
CA CYS A 80 1.88 10.14 -27.92
C CYS A 80 1.58 10.68 -26.53
N ASN A 81 2.42 10.37 -25.54
CA ASN A 81 2.34 10.89 -24.18
C ASN A 81 3.30 12.06 -23.95
N ASP A 82 4.04 12.49 -24.98
CA ASP A 82 4.95 13.63 -24.90
C ASP A 82 4.18 14.96 -24.84
N ILE A 83 3.62 15.23 -23.66
CA ILE A 83 2.81 16.41 -23.33
C ILE A 83 3.28 16.91 -21.97
N GLU A 84 3.68 18.17 -21.91
CA GLU A 84 4.21 18.77 -20.70
C GLU A 84 3.55 20.12 -20.43
N SER A 85 3.03 20.30 -19.22
CA SER A 85 2.64 21.61 -18.72
C SER A 85 3.89 22.30 -18.16
N ILE A 86 4.68 22.90 -19.05
CA ILE A 86 5.97 23.52 -18.70
C ILE A 86 5.76 24.70 -17.75
N ILE A 87 4.69 25.47 -17.96
CA ILE A 87 4.34 26.58 -17.07
C ILE A 87 2.90 26.36 -16.58
N PRO A 88 2.68 26.09 -15.29
CA PRO A 88 1.34 25.97 -14.74
C PRO A 88 0.61 27.32 -14.82
N VAL A 89 -0.72 27.26 -14.89
CA VAL A 89 -1.57 28.46 -14.99
C VAL A 89 -1.45 29.29 -13.70
N GLY A 90 -1.01 30.53 -13.84
CA GLY A 90 -0.93 31.48 -12.74
C GLY A 90 -0.49 32.86 -13.21
N LYS A 91 -0.08 33.73 -12.28
CA LYS A 91 0.50 35.04 -12.63
C LYS A 91 1.71 34.85 -13.53
N VAL A 92 1.69 35.51 -14.69
CA VAL A 92 2.72 35.32 -15.70
C VAL A 92 4.02 36.06 -15.34
N ASP A 93 5.13 35.32 -15.28
CA ASP A 93 6.46 35.89 -15.48
C ASP A 93 6.74 35.91 -16.99
N LYS A 94 6.64 37.10 -17.58
CA LYS A 94 6.80 37.28 -19.03
C LYS A 94 8.18 36.83 -19.52
N ASN A 95 9.23 37.11 -18.75
CA ASN A 95 10.60 36.80 -19.18
C ASN A 95 10.86 35.30 -19.10
N ALA A 96 10.43 34.65 -18.02
CA ALA A 96 10.53 33.20 -17.87
C ALA A 96 9.73 32.47 -18.97
N MET A 97 8.52 32.95 -19.28
CA MET A 97 7.70 32.37 -20.33
C MET A 97 8.31 32.55 -21.72
N ILE A 98 8.84 33.74 -22.04
CA ILE A 98 9.54 33.97 -23.32
C ILE A 98 10.76 33.06 -23.42
N SER A 99 11.59 32.99 -22.37
CA SER A 99 12.78 32.13 -22.35
C SER A 99 12.42 30.67 -22.61
N THR A 100 11.36 30.19 -21.95
CA THR A 100 10.81 28.84 -22.12
C THR A 100 10.34 28.61 -23.56
N VAL A 101 9.54 29.51 -24.13
CA VAL A 101 9.07 29.38 -25.51
C VAL A 101 10.23 29.32 -26.50
N MET A 102 11.26 30.14 -26.30
CA MET A 102 12.42 30.18 -27.19
C MET A 102 13.27 28.89 -27.13
N SER A 103 13.27 28.14 -26.02
CA SER A 103 14.05 26.90 -25.88
C SER A 103 13.38 25.66 -26.49
N ILE A 104 12.07 25.69 -26.76
CA ILE A 104 11.30 24.53 -27.28
C ILE A 104 11.83 24.06 -28.63
N GLN A 105 12.06 22.76 -28.82
CA GLN A 105 12.46 22.20 -30.11
C GLN A 105 11.45 21.18 -30.61
N PRO A 106 11.06 21.20 -31.89
CA PRO A 106 10.12 20.21 -32.40
C PRO A 106 10.73 18.83 -32.60
N LYS A 107 10.03 17.77 -32.21
CA LYS A 107 10.61 16.39 -32.26
C LYS A 107 9.61 15.26 -32.53
N GLY A 108 8.38 15.37 -32.03
CA GLY A 108 7.48 14.27 -31.78
C GLY A 108 6.20 14.29 -32.60
N LYS A 109 5.19 13.57 -32.10
CA LYS A 109 3.85 13.49 -32.68
C LYS A 109 2.96 14.66 -32.24
N THR A 110 1.72 14.65 -32.71
CA THR A 110 0.70 15.71 -32.53
C THR A 110 -0.49 15.20 -31.69
N PRO A 111 -0.33 14.94 -30.37
CA PRO A 111 -1.37 14.39 -29.51
C PRO A 111 -2.35 15.47 -28.99
N ILE A 112 -3.14 16.06 -29.89
CA ILE A 112 -4.08 17.15 -29.57
C ILE A 112 -5.11 16.71 -28.52
N SER A 113 -5.70 15.53 -28.71
CA SER A 113 -6.74 14.96 -27.85
C SER A 113 -6.27 14.78 -26.41
N ARG A 114 -5.10 14.18 -26.23
CA ARG A 114 -4.51 13.98 -24.89
C ARG A 114 -4.06 15.29 -24.26
N SER A 115 -3.57 16.24 -25.05
CA SER A 115 -3.17 17.56 -24.55
C SER A 115 -4.37 18.33 -24.00
N MET A 116 -5.50 18.31 -24.72
CA MET A 116 -6.74 18.90 -24.22
C MET A 116 -7.26 18.21 -22.96
N LYS A 117 -7.18 16.86 -22.88
CA LYS A 117 -7.57 16.13 -21.67
C LYS A 117 -6.72 16.55 -20.47
N LYS A 118 -5.40 16.58 -20.62
CA LYS A 118 -4.47 17.00 -19.56
C LYS A 118 -4.79 18.40 -19.04
N VAL A 119 -4.96 19.37 -19.95
CA VAL A 119 -5.30 20.74 -19.56
C VAL A 119 -6.70 20.81 -18.94
N ALA A 120 -7.68 20.08 -19.46
CA ALA A 120 -9.03 20.02 -18.89
C ALA A 120 -9.03 19.43 -17.48
N ASP A 121 -8.25 18.38 -17.22
CA ASP A 121 -8.09 17.79 -15.89
C ASP A 121 -7.47 18.80 -14.93
N GLU A 122 -6.39 19.49 -15.32
CA GLU A 122 -5.74 20.55 -14.54
C GLU A 122 -6.71 21.69 -14.19
N ILE A 123 -7.55 22.12 -15.14
CA ILE A 123 -8.58 23.14 -14.93
C ILE A 123 -9.65 22.63 -13.97
N LYS A 124 -10.14 21.39 -14.16
CA LYS A 124 -11.20 20.78 -13.34
C LYS A 124 -10.83 20.73 -11.86
N TYR A 125 -9.56 20.49 -11.52
CA TYR A 125 -9.09 20.53 -10.13
C TYR A 125 -9.25 21.90 -9.45
N THR A 126 -9.29 22.98 -10.23
CA THR A 126 -9.38 24.35 -9.71
C THR A 126 -10.79 24.92 -9.67
N GLU A 127 -11.78 24.24 -10.27
CA GLU A 127 -13.17 24.72 -10.46
C GLU A 127 -13.31 26.10 -11.14
N GLU A 128 -12.25 26.57 -11.79
CA GLU A 128 -12.19 27.88 -12.42
C GLU A 128 -12.32 27.77 -13.93
N LYS A 129 -13.01 28.71 -14.57
CA LYS A 129 -13.07 28.74 -16.03
C LYS A 129 -11.72 29.16 -16.60
N ALA A 130 -11.29 28.50 -17.67
CA ALA A 130 -10.11 28.90 -18.42
C ALA A 130 -10.38 28.91 -19.93
N THR A 131 -9.65 29.78 -20.63
CA THR A 131 -9.62 29.80 -22.09
C THR A 131 -8.40 29.02 -22.57
N ILE A 132 -8.61 27.97 -23.35
CA ILE A 132 -7.53 27.25 -24.01
C ILE A 132 -7.26 27.92 -25.36
N ILE A 133 -5.99 28.15 -25.66
CA ILE A 133 -5.51 28.66 -26.95
C ILE A 133 -4.66 27.55 -27.56
N LEU A 134 -5.26 26.77 -28.46
CA LEU A 134 -4.56 25.71 -29.17
C LEU A 134 -3.94 26.27 -30.44
N ILE A 135 -2.61 26.14 -30.58
CA ILE A 135 -1.87 26.46 -31.80
C ILE A 135 -1.38 25.14 -32.37
N SER A 136 -1.79 24.76 -33.57
CA SER A 136 -1.35 23.52 -34.21
C SER A 136 -1.12 23.68 -35.71
N ASP A 137 -0.09 23.01 -36.23
CA ASP A 137 0.27 23.01 -37.65
C ASP A 137 0.00 21.66 -38.35
N GLY A 138 -0.62 20.72 -37.63
CA GLY A 138 -0.73 19.35 -38.05
C GLY A 138 -2.05 18.70 -37.68
N LYS A 139 -2.35 17.62 -38.38
CA LYS A 139 -3.43 16.70 -38.06
C LYS A 139 -3.09 15.95 -36.78
N GLU A 140 -4.11 15.58 -36.00
CA GLU A 140 -3.96 14.60 -34.93
C GLU A 140 -3.32 13.29 -35.46
N THR A 141 -2.29 12.79 -34.77
CA THR A 141 -1.51 11.59 -35.19
C THR A 141 -1.47 10.49 -34.13
N CYS A 142 -2.12 10.70 -32.99
CA CYS A 142 -2.07 9.78 -31.85
C CYS A 142 -3.42 9.15 -31.53
N ASP A 143 -4.50 9.91 -31.62
CA ASP A 143 -5.84 9.42 -31.30
C ASP A 143 -6.81 9.61 -32.49
N PRO A 144 -7.90 8.83 -32.57
CA PRO A 144 -8.72 8.80 -33.79
C PRO A 144 -9.57 10.05 -34.06
N ASP A 145 -10.02 10.77 -33.03
CA ASP A 145 -10.95 11.90 -33.17
C ASP A 145 -10.78 12.96 -32.06
N PRO A 146 -10.06 14.06 -32.32
CA PRO A 146 -9.90 15.15 -31.37
C PRO A 146 -11.19 15.98 -31.21
N CYS A 147 -12.09 16.01 -32.19
CA CYS A 147 -13.36 16.70 -32.04
C CYS A 147 -14.32 15.95 -31.09
N ALA A 148 -14.39 14.62 -31.18
CA ALA A 148 -15.12 13.82 -30.21
C ALA A 148 -14.57 14.02 -28.80
N THR A 149 -13.25 14.11 -28.66
CA THR A 149 -12.60 14.44 -27.37
C THR A 149 -13.07 15.80 -26.85
N ALA A 150 -13.06 16.84 -27.69
CA ALA A 150 -13.51 18.18 -27.32
C ALA A 150 -14.99 18.18 -26.86
N LYS A 151 -15.87 17.49 -27.58
CA LYS A 151 -17.29 17.33 -27.21
C LYS A 151 -17.46 16.60 -25.88
N ALA A 152 -16.71 15.52 -25.66
CA ALA A 152 -16.76 14.75 -24.42
C ALA A 152 -16.32 15.59 -23.22
N LEU A 153 -15.22 16.35 -23.36
CA LEU A 153 -14.74 17.25 -22.32
C LEU A 153 -15.76 18.35 -21.97
N LYS A 154 -16.44 18.92 -23.00
CA LYS A 154 -17.53 19.88 -22.77
C LYS A 154 -18.71 19.24 -22.04
N ALA A 155 -19.11 18.02 -22.43
CA ALA A 155 -20.23 17.29 -21.82
C ALA A 155 -19.95 16.87 -20.36
N GLN A 156 -18.68 16.68 -19.99
CA GLN A 156 -18.26 16.41 -18.60
C GLN A 156 -18.36 17.63 -17.67
N GLY A 157 -18.85 18.77 -18.17
CA GLY A 157 -19.06 19.98 -17.38
C GLY A 157 -17.78 20.76 -17.09
N VAL A 158 -16.68 20.47 -17.79
CA VAL A 158 -15.44 21.24 -17.67
C VAL A 158 -15.68 22.60 -18.36
N ASP A 159 -15.63 23.67 -17.57
CA ASP A 159 -16.07 25.00 -17.99
C ASP A 159 -14.93 25.76 -18.69
N PHE A 160 -14.47 25.23 -19.83
CA PHE A 160 -13.48 25.89 -20.69
C PHE A 160 -14.05 26.19 -22.08
N VAL A 161 -13.37 27.11 -22.76
CA VAL A 161 -13.56 27.46 -24.17
C VAL A 161 -12.21 27.27 -24.86
N THR A 162 -12.18 26.63 -26.03
CA THR A 162 -10.94 26.47 -26.81
C THR A 162 -11.00 27.31 -28.07
N HIS A 163 -10.17 28.35 -28.14
CA HIS A 163 -9.84 28.97 -29.41
C HIS A 163 -8.73 28.18 -30.08
N VAL A 164 -8.87 27.92 -31.38
CA VAL A 164 -7.93 27.09 -32.14
C VAL A 164 -7.36 27.90 -33.29
N ILE A 165 -6.04 27.90 -33.43
CA ILE A 165 -5.32 28.47 -34.56
C ILE A 165 -4.70 27.34 -35.36
N GLY A 166 -5.19 27.10 -36.57
CA GLY A 166 -4.55 26.21 -37.53
C GLY A 166 -3.45 26.95 -38.29
N PHE A 167 -2.20 26.61 -38.01
CA PHE A 167 -1.04 27.29 -38.56
C PHE A 167 -0.48 26.60 -39.80
N ASN A 168 -0.74 27.18 -40.97
CA ASN A 168 -0.35 26.66 -42.28
C ASN A 168 -0.71 25.17 -42.48
N VAL A 169 -2.00 24.86 -42.25
CA VAL A 169 -2.59 23.53 -42.40
C VAL A 169 -3.40 23.40 -43.70
N ASP A 170 -3.65 22.16 -44.13
CA ASP A 170 -4.52 21.85 -45.26
C ASP A 170 -6.02 21.95 -44.91
N LYS A 171 -6.90 21.88 -45.92
CA LYS A 171 -8.36 22.02 -45.76
C LYS A 171 -9.02 20.92 -44.92
N SER A 172 -8.45 19.72 -44.89
CA SER A 172 -8.99 18.61 -44.08
C SER A 172 -8.66 18.81 -42.61
N THR A 173 -7.43 19.22 -42.32
CA THR A 173 -6.96 19.60 -40.99
C THR A 173 -7.68 20.85 -40.48
N ASP A 174 -7.94 21.85 -41.34
CA ASP A 174 -8.75 23.05 -41.02
C ASP A 174 -10.11 22.63 -40.40
N ARG A 175 -10.82 21.67 -41.01
CA ARG A 175 -12.15 21.22 -40.53
C ARG A 175 -12.09 20.51 -39.18
N GLU A 176 -11.06 19.72 -38.94
CA GLU A 176 -10.87 19.00 -37.69
C GLU A 176 -10.61 19.97 -36.53
N LEU A 177 -9.70 20.92 -36.74
CA LEU A 177 -9.38 21.98 -35.78
C LEU A 177 -10.56 22.93 -35.53
N GLU A 178 -11.32 23.27 -36.57
CA GLU A 178 -12.55 24.07 -36.45
C GLU A 178 -13.63 23.36 -35.63
N CYS A 179 -13.74 22.04 -35.77
CA CYS A 179 -14.67 21.22 -34.98
C CYS A 179 -14.34 21.28 -33.49
N ILE A 180 -13.06 21.24 -33.11
CA ILE A 180 -12.62 21.40 -31.71
C ILE A 180 -13.04 22.75 -31.14
N ALA A 181 -12.77 23.84 -31.87
CA ALA A 181 -13.15 25.18 -31.44
C ALA A 181 -14.66 25.27 -31.24
N THR A 182 -15.44 24.86 -32.24
CA THR A 182 -16.91 24.91 -32.23
C THR A 182 -17.50 24.05 -31.12
N ALA A 183 -16.97 22.84 -30.91
CA ALA A 183 -17.45 21.91 -29.89
C ALA A 183 -17.32 22.47 -28.45
N THR A 184 -16.34 23.34 -28.20
CA THR A 184 -16.11 23.94 -26.89
C THR A 184 -16.73 25.33 -26.75
N GLY A 185 -17.28 25.89 -27.83
CA GLY A 185 -17.85 27.24 -27.91
C GLY A 185 -16.82 28.34 -28.18
N GLY A 186 -15.65 27.98 -28.71
CA GLY A 186 -14.60 28.92 -29.12
C GLY A 186 -14.66 29.26 -30.60
N GLU A 187 -13.55 29.81 -31.10
CA GLU A 187 -13.42 30.28 -32.48
C GLU A 187 -12.18 29.67 -33.13
N TYR A 188 -12.32 29.39 -34.43
CA TYR A 188 -11.24 28.90 -35.26
C TYR A 188 -10.61 30.03 -36.07
N PHE A 189 -9.28 30.03 -36.16
CA PHE A 189 -8.51 30.97 -36.96
C PHE A 189 -7.54 30.20 -37.86
N SER A 190 -7.70 30.34 -39.18
CA SER A 190 -6.73 29.82 -40.14
C SER A 190 -5.62 30.87 -40.34
N ALA A 191 -4.39 30.54 -39.94
CA ALA A 191 -3.21 31.39 -40.10
C ALA A 191 -2.26 30.79 -41.13
N LYS A 192 -2.14 31.38 -42.33
CA LYS A 192 -1.24 30.85 -43.37
C LYS A 192 0.19 31.42 -43.32
N ASN A 193 0.44 32.44 -42.50
CA ASN A 193 1.75 33.09 -42.36
C ASN A 193 1.89 33.78 -40.99
N ALA A 194 3.06 34.39 -40.75
CA ALA A 194 3.39 35.08 -39.49
C ALA A 194 2.40 36.20 -39.13
N THR A 195 2.01 37.03 -40.10
CA THR A 195 1.06 38.13 -39.90
C THR A 195 -0.30 37.61 -39.43
N ALA A 196 -0.85 36.63 -40.15
CA ALA A 196 -2.13 36.03 -39.80
C ALA A 196 -2.10 35.33 -38.43
N LEU A 197 -1.00 34.67 -38.07
CA LEU A 197 -0.83 34.04 -36.75
C LEU A 197 -0.81 35.09 -35.63
N ASN A 198 -0.09 36.19 -35.84
CA ASN A 198 -0.04 37.30 -34.90
C ASN A 198 -1.42 37.98 -34.74
N ASP A 199 -2.15 38.20 -35.82
CA ASP A 199 -3.48 38.81 -35.79
C ASP A 199 -4.50 37.92 -35.07
N ALA A 200 -4.46 36.60 -35.31
CA ALA A 200 -5.28 35.62 -34.61
C ALA A 200 -4.98 35.63 -33.10
N MET A 201 -3.71 35.55 -32.72
CA MET A 201 -3.31 35.61 -31.30
C MET A 201 -3.74 36.92 -30.64
N ASN A 202 -3.53 38.07 -31.27
CA ASN A 202 -3.96 39.36 -30.71
C ASN A 202 -5.48 39.46 -30.54
N THR A 203 -6.24 38.86 -31.47
CA THR A 203 -7.71 38.79 -31.38
C THR A 203 -8.15 37.92 -30.19
N ILE A 204 -7.52 36.75 -30.02
CA ILE A 204 -7.80 35.84 -28.91
C ILE A 204 -7.41 36.48 -27.57
N THR A 205 -6.23 37.09 -27.44
CA THR A 205 -5.79 37.77 -26.21
C THR A 205 -6.79 38.83 -25.77
N LYS A 206 -7.29 39.66 -26.70
CA LYS A 206 -8.34 40.65 -26.39
C LYS A 206 -9.65 40.02 -25.93
N LYS A 207 -9.99 38.82 -26.42
CA LYS A 207 -11.17 38.07 -25.95
C LYS A 207 -10.95 37.51 -24.55
N VAL A 208 -9.77 36.96 -24.27
CA VAL A 208 -9.38 36.48 -22.94
C VAL A 208 -9.44 37.61 -21.91
N GLU A 209 -8.91 38.79 -22.24
CA GLU A 209 -8.96 39.96 -21.36
C GLU A 209 -10.38 40.46 -21.09
N LYS A 210 -11.28 40.36 -22.09
CA LYS A 210 -12.68 40.76 -21.97
C LYS A 210 -13.57 39.66 -21.38
N ALA A 211 -13.09 38.42 -21.33
CA ALA A 211 -13.81 37.33 -20.70
C ALA A 211 -13.95 37.69 -19.22
N LYS A 212 -15.20 37.95 -18.79
CA LYS A 212 -15.46 38.22 -17.39
C LYS A 212 -14.89 37.06 -16.58
N PRO A 213 -14.15 37.32 -15.49
CA PRO A 213 -13.86 36.30 -14.51
C PRO A 213 -15.16 35.57 -14.23
N ALA A 214 -15.14 34.25 -14.39
CA ALA A 214 -16.34 33.48 -14.18
C ALA A 214 -16.90 33.84 -12.81
N PRO A 215 -18.19 34.22 -12.70
CA PRO A 215 -18.82 34.08 -11.41
C PRO A 215 -18.65 32.60 -11.05
N LYS A 216 -17.88 32.31 -9.98
CA LYS A 216 -17.80 30.96 -9.41
C LYS A 216 -19.21 30.38 -9.48
N PRO A 217 -19.41 29.13 -9.94
CA PRO A 217 -20.70 28.49 -9.80
C PRO A 217 -21.17 28.82 -8.38
N LYS A 218 -22.28 29.53 -8.25
CA LYS A 218 -22.97 29.62 -6.98
C LYS A 218 -23.56 28.24 -6.73
N ALA A 219 -22.70 27.22 -6.63
CA ALA A 219 -22.98 26.09 -5.77
C ALA A 219 -23.44 26.75 -4.49
N LYS A 220 -24.66 26.42 -4.05
CA LYS A 220 -25.07 26.69 -2.67
C LYS A 220 -23.85 26.36 -1.84
N LYS A 221 -23.20 27.35 -1.20
CA LYS A 221 -22.09 27.09 -0.30
C LYS A 221 -22.69 26.23 0.80
N LEU A 222 -22.63 24.93 0.61
CA LEU A 222 -23.08 23.99 1.60
C LEU A 222 -22.17 24.24 2.79
N LYS A 223 -22.78 24.55 3.94
CA LYS A 223 -22.05 24.80 5.18
C LYS A 223 -21.05 23.67 5.46
N ASN A 224 -21.40 22.45 5.05
CA ASN A 224 -20.55 21.27 4.99
C ASN A 224 -20.85 20.50 3.70
N ASN A 225 -19.82 20.01 3.00
CA ASN A 225 -19.97 19.16 1.80
C ASN A 225 -19.46 17.72 2.03
N LEU A 226 -19.06 17.40 3.26
CA LEU A 226 -18.64 16.07 3.67
C LEU A 226 -19.27 15.70 5.03
N GLU A 227 -19.87 14.52 5.09
CA GLU A 227 -20.38 13.87 6.30
C GLU A 227 -19.75 12.47 6.40
N ILE A 228 -19.05 12.19 7.50
CA ILE A 228 -18.48 10.87 7.79
C ILE A 228 -19.09 10.33 9.07
N SER A 229 -19.58 9.10 9.00
CA SER A 229 -20.00 8.27 10.12
C SER A 229 -19.16 6.99 10.15
N ALA A 230 -19.17 6.28 11.27
CA ALA A 230 -18.50 5.00 11.41
C ALA A 230 -19.39 3.99 12.13
N THR A 231 -19.30 2.73 11.74
CA THR A 231 -20.07 1.62 12.30
C THR A 231 -19.19 0.39 12.48
N GLU A 232 -19.52 -0.50 13.41
CA GLU A 232 -18.80 -1.78 13.54
C GLU A 232 -19.19 -2.78 12.44
N LYS A 233 -20.41 -2.68 11.91
CA LYS A 233 -20.94 -3.50 10.83
C LYS A 233 -21.85 -2.67 9.93
N GLU A 234 -22.05 -3.13 8.70
CA GLU A 234 -22.98 -2.50 7.76
C GLU A 234 -24.38 -2.33 8.40
N GLY A 235 -24.96 -1.13 8.28
CA GLY A 235 -26.24 -0.79 8.93
C GLY A 235 -26.24 -0.76 10.47
N GLY A 236 -25.07 -0.86 11.12
CA GLY A 236 -24.95 -0.83 12.57
C GLY A 236 -25.21 0.56 13.20
N LYS A 237 -25.26 0.60 14.54
CA LYS A 237 -25.27 1.87 15.28
C LYS A 237 -23.93 2.57 15.11
N TRP A 238 -23.97 3.90 15.04
CA TRP A 238 -22.75 4.68 14.90
C TRP A 238 -21.87 4.58 16.13
N VAL A 239 -20.57 4.55 15.88
CA VAL A 239 -19.51 4.59 16.90
C VAL A 239 -18.74 5.90 16.80
N LYS A 240 -18.04 6.26 17.89
CA LYS A 240 -17.12 7.41 17.85
C LYS A 240 -15.83 6.96 17.16
N ALA A 241 -15.48 7.57 16.04
CA ALA A 241 -14.24 7.29 15.32
C ALA A 241 -13.50 8.60 15.01
N TYR A 242 -12.18 8.52 14.89
CA TYR A 242 -11.33 9.64 14.47
C TYR A 242 -10.97 9.49 13.00
N HIS A 243 -10.99 10.57 12.24
CA HIS A 243 -10.81 10.57 10.78
C HIS A 243 -9.72 11.57 10.41
N ARG A 244 -8.74 11.13 9.62
CA ARG A 244 -7.74 11.99 8.97
C ARG A 244 -7.95 11.91 7.46
N ILE A 245 -8.05 13.06 6.81
CA ILE A 245 -8.29 13.15 5.37
C ILE A 245 -7.01 13.60 4.68
N TYR A 246 -6.66 12.93 3.59
CA TYR A 246 -5.50 13.21 2.75
C TYR A 246 -6.00 13.45 1.33
N LYS A 247 -5.46 14.47 0.67
CA LYS A 247 -5.75 14.74 -0.74
C LYS A 247 -5.00 13.74 -1.60
N VAL A 248 -5.62 13.32 -2.70
CA VAL A 248 -4.97 12.47 -3.71
C VAL A 248 -4.53 13.33 -4.89
N VAL A 249 -3.25 13.26 -5.24
CA VAL A 249 -2.63 13.94 -6.39
C VAL A 249 -1.87 12.87 -7.17
N ASP A 250 -2.05 12.84 -8.50
CA ASP A 250 -1.42 11.86 -9.40
C ASP A 250 -1.62 10.38 -9.01
N GLY A 251 -2.71 10.08 -8.30
CA GLY A 251 -3.05 8.73 -7.86
C GLY A 251 -2.52 8.37 -6.46
N GLU A 252 -1.69 9.22 -5.86
CA GLU A 252 -1.11 8.99 -4.53
C GLU A 252 -1.67 9.96 -3.48
N ALA A 253 -1.75 9.51 -2.23
CA ALA A 253 -2.18 10.36 -1.12
C ALA A 253 -1.01 11.23 -0.63
N GLU A 254 -1.22 12.55 -0.52
CA GLU A 254 -0.24 13.47 0.05
C GLU A 254 0.18 13.07 1.48
N ASP A 255 1.42 13.35 1.86
CA ASP A 255 1.93 13.06 3.21
C ASP A 255 1.23 13.88 4.30
N ARG A 256 0.87 15.12 3.98
CA ARG A 256 0.24 16.05 4.91
C ARG A 256 -1.27 15.84 4.91
N GLN A 257 -1.84 15.59 6.10
CA GLN A 257 -3.30 15.56 6.25
C GLN A 257 -3.90 16.94 5.95
N LEU A 258 -4.99 16.96 5.17
CA LEU A 258 -5.78 18.16 4.87
C LEU A 258 -6.56 18.62 6.10
N THR A 259 -7.26 17.67 6.75
CA THR A 259 -8.05 17.94 7.96
C THR A 259 -8.25 16.67 8.77
N ALA A 260 -8.58 16.82 10.05
CA ALA A 260 -8.91 15.72 10.92
C ALA A 260 -10.05 16.07 11.88
N PHE A 261 -10.89 15.09 12.19
CA PHE A 261 -12.07 15.26 13.05
C PHE A 261 -12.63 13.94 13.54
N SER A 262 -13.58 14.00 14.48
CA SER A 262 -14.30 12.81 14.96
C SER A 262 -15.73 12.77 14.43
N SER A 263 -16.22 11.56 14.17
CA SER A 263 -17.65 11.25 14.15
C SER A 263 -18.08 10.71 15.52
N TYR A 264 -19.38 10.74 15.82
CA TYR A 264 -19.91 10.36 17.12
C TYR A 264 -21.10 9.39 16.99
N LYS A 265 -21.55 8.84 18.12
CA LYS A 265 -22.60 7.82 18.18
C LYS A 265 -23.98 8.25 17.65
N LYS A 266 -24.22 9.56 17.50
CA LYS A 266 -25.53 10.12 17.13
C LYS A 266 -25.44 11.21 16.05
N GLU A 267 -24.24 11.62 15.68
CA GLU A 267 -24.02 12.71 14.73
C GLU A 267 -22.80 12.38 13.86
N PRO A 268 -22.88 12.59 12.53
CA PRO A 268 -21.73 12.40 11.69
C PRO A 268 -20.73 13.52 11.95
N GLY A 269 -19.45 13.22 11.74
CA GLY A 269 -18.45 14.27 11.63
C GLY A 269 -18.66 15.03 10.33
N VAL A 270 -18.71 16.35 10.40
CA VAL A 270 -18.97 17.20 9.23
C VAL A 270 -17.78 18.09 8.91
N ARG A 271 -17.47 18.26 7.62
CA ARG A 271 -16.44 19.19 7.14
C ARG A 271 -16.85 19.87 5.84
N GLN A 272 -16.23 21.01 5.63
CA GLN A 272 -16.14 21.65 4.33
C GLN A 272 -14.72 21.46 3.80
N ILE A 273 -14.58 20.76 2.68
CA ILE A 273 -13.29 20.55 2.00
C ILE A 273 -13.42 20.90 0.52
N PRO A 274 -12.32 21.19 -0.21
CA PRO A 274 -12.39 21.40 -1.65
C PRO A 274 -12.95 20.18 -2.40
N VAL A 275 -13.36 20.38 -3.64
CA VAL A 275 -13.73 19.25 -4.50
C VAL A 275 -12.47 18.49 -4.92
N GLY A 276 -12.62 17.20 -5.20
CA GLY A 276 -11.52 16.36 -5.64
C GLY A 276 -11.54 14.96 -5.04
N LYS A 277 -10.44 14.23 -5.25
CA LYS A 277 -10.24 12.87 -4.76
C LYS A 277 -9.45 12.88 -3.46
N TYR A 278 -9.86 12.02 -2.55
CA TYR A 278 -9.34 11.96 -1.18
C TYR A 278 -9.24 10.53 -0.69
N VAL A 279 -8.44 10.34 0.34
CA VAL A 279 -8.43 9.14 1.16
C VAL A 279 -8.71 9.55 2.61
N VAL A 280 -9.64 8.87 3.26
CA VAL A 280 -9.84 8.98 4.72
C VAL A 280 -9.19 7.79 5.41
N LYS A 281 -8.31 8.08 6.37
CA LYS A 281 -7.80 7.12 7.35
C LYS A 281 -8.59 7.27 8.63
N SER A 282 -9.44 6.29 8.92
CA SER A 282 -10.33 6.25 10.09
C SER A 282 -9.79 5.34 11.17
N GLU A 283 -9.93 5.75 12.43
CA GLU A 283 -9.47 5.04 13.61
C GLU A 283 -10.62 4.83 14.60
N TYR A 284 -10.78 3.58 15.05
CA TYR A 284 -11.79 3.19 16.04
C TYR A 284 -11.19 2.10 16.93
N ASN A 285 -10.97 2.37 18.21
CA ASN A 285 -10.15 1.52 19.09
C ASN A 285 -8.78 1.26 18.41
N GLU A 286 -8.41 0.01 18.18
CA GLU A 286 -7.19 -0.39 17.46
C GLU A 286 -7.42 -0.56 15.94
N PHE A 287 -8.64 -0.39 15.44
CA PHE A 287 -8.93 -0.49 14.01
C PHE A 287 -8.42 0.74 13.28
N ARG A 288 -7.74 0.50 12.16
CA ARG A 288 -7.40 1.50 11.16
C ARG A 288 -8.01 1.08 9.85
N LYS A 289 -8.78 1.97 9.22
CA LYS A 289 -9.37 1.72 7.90
C LYS A 289 -9.11 2.88 6.97
N THR A 290 -8.57 2.57 5.81
CA THR A 290 -8.31 3.51 4.73
C THR A 290 -9.43 3.38 3.69
N THR A 291 -10.05 4.48 3.30
CA THR A 291 -11.16 4.46 2.33
C THR A 291 -11.01 5.62 1.34
N PRO A 292 -10.90 5.35 0.03
CA PRO A 292 -10.91 6.41 -0.97
C PRO A 292 -12.32 6.98 -1.16
N PHE A 293 -12.42 8.26 -1.46
CA PHE A 293 -13.69 8.92 -1.79
C PHE A 293 -13.46 10.16 -2.67
N GLU A 294 -14.53 10.67 -3.27
CA GLU A 294 -14.53 11.87 -4.10
C GLU A 294 -15.57 12.87 -3.59
N VAL A 295 -15.19 14.13 -3.50
CA VAL A 295 -16.11 15.25 -3.22
C VAL A 295 -16.43 15.95 -4.54
N LYS A 296 -17.72 16.03 -4.85
CA LYS A 296 -18.25 16.68 -6.05
C LYS A 296 -18.85 18.06 -5.73
N ALA A 297 -18.83 18.94 -6.71
CA ALA A 297 -19.38 20.30 -6.58
C ALA A 297 -20.89 20.27 -6.29
N GLY A 298 -21.33 21.02 -5.28
CA GLY A 298 -22.75 21.19 -4.96
C GLY A 298 -23.46 20.00 -4.30
N GLU A 299 -22.74 18.91 -4.02
CA GLU A 299 -23.28 17.70 -3.37
C GLU A 299 -22.69 17.51 -1.97
N VAL A 300 -23.47 16.91 -1.06
CA VAL A 300 -22.94 16.44 0.23
C VAL A 300 -22.48 15.00 0.06
N THR A 301 -21.17 14.77 0.19
CA THR A 301 -20.60 13.42 0.18
C THR A 301 -20.84 12.77 1.55
N LYS A 302 -21.58 11.67 1.58
CA LYS A 302 -21.89 10.93 2.82
C LYS A 302 -21.17 9.59 2.84
N LEU A 303 -20.36 9.36 3.86
CA LEU A 303 -19.61 8.13 4.04
C LEU A 303 -20.00 7.45 5.36
N ASN A 304 -20.22 6.14 5.31
CA ASN A 304 -20.26 5.28 6.49
C ASN A 304 -19.06 4.33 6.45
N ILE A 305 -18.13 4.50 7.37
CA ILE A 305 -16.93 3.67 7.45
C ILE A 305 -17.24 2.47 8.35
N VAL A 306 -17.37 1.29 7.75
CA VAL A 306 -17.49 0.03 8.49
C VAL A 306 -16.13 -0.38 9.04
N MET A 307 -15.91 -0.16 10.33
CA MET A 307 -14.64 -0.39 11.02
C MET A 307 -14.38 -1.86 11.33
N GLY A 308 -15.43 -2.68 11.46
CA GLY A 308 -15.33 -4.09 11.87
C GLY A 308 -15.87 -4.33 13.28
N GLN A 309 -16.30 -5.56 13.56
CA GLN A 309 -16.89 -5.95 14.83
C GLN A 309 -15.82 -6.18 15.91
N THR A 310 -16.19 -5.94 17.16
CA THR A 310 -15.27 -6.05 18.30
C THR A 310 -15.79 -6.98 19.38
N GLY A 311 -14.88 -7.52 20.18
CA GLY A 311 -15.19 -8.20 21.44
C GLY A 311 -14.30 -7.69 22.56
N LYS A 312 -14.71 -7.92 23.80
CA LYS A 312 -13.94 -7.56 25.00
C LYS A 312 -13.06 -8.74 25.40
N VAL A 313 -11.83 -8.47 25.80
CA VAL A 313 -10.90 -9.45 26.36
C VAL A 313 -10.53 -9.01 27.77
N GLU A 314 -10.67 -9.91 28.74
CA GLU A 314 -10.27 -9.71 30.12
C GLU A 314 -9.21 -10.75 30.47
N ILE A 315 -8.03 -10.31 30.89
CA ILE A 315 -6.91 -11.20 31.23
C ILE A 315 -6.52 -10.97 32.68
N SER A 316 -6.46 -12.07 33.44
CA SER A 316 -5.90 -12.11 34.80
C SER A 316 -4.79 -13.15 34.84
N ALA A 317 -3.93 -13.08 35.85
CA ALA A 317 -2.84 -14.04 35.98
C ALA A 317 -2.60 -14.48 37.43
N THR A 318 -2.10 -15.70 37.60
CA THR A 318 -1.64 -16.28 38.87
C THR A 318 -0.35 -17.07 38.67
N GLU A 319 0.42 -17.28 39.74
CA GLU A 319 1.59 -18.17 39.70
C GLU A 319 1.19 -19.65 39.68
N LYS A 320 0.08 -19.98 40.34
CA LYS A 320 -0.44 -21.34 40.48
C LYS A 320 -1.96 -21.33 40.50
N GLU A 321 -2.55 -22.48 40.19
CA GLU A 321 -3.99 -22.66 40.23
C GLU A 321 -4.56 -22.34 41.62
N GLY A 322 -5.66 -21.58 41.65
CA GLY A 322 -6.27 -21.06 42.88
C GLY A 322 -5.43 -20.02 43.64
N GLY A 323 -4.30 -19.56 43.09
CA GLY A 323 -3.43 -18.55 43.70
C GLY A 323 -4.03 -17.14 43.73
N LYS A 324 -3.38 -16.25 44.50
CA LYS A 324 -3.69 -14.81 44.44
C LYS A 324 -3.26 -14.24 43.10
N TRP A 325 -4.05 -13.33 42.54
CA TRP A 325 -3.70 -12.71 41.27
C TRP A 325 -2.41 -11.90 41.39
N ILE A 326 -1.63 -11.93 40.32
CA ILE A 326 -0.36 -11.21 40.19
C ILE A 326 -0.49 -10.08 39.18
N LYS A 327 0.49 -9.17 39.17
CA LYS A 327 0.63 -8.21 38.07
C LYS A 327 1.40 -8.89 36.95
N ALA A 328 0.84 -8.98 35.75
CA ALA A 328 1.51 -9.55 34.59
C ALA A 328 1.32 -8.66 33.37
N TYR A 329 2.28 -8.65 32.46
CA TYR A 329 2.22 -7.87 31.22
C TYR A 329 1.84 -8.77 30.05
N HIS A 330 0.90 -8.32 29.22
CA HIS A 330 0.30 -9.12 28.15
C HIS A 330 0.51 -8.43 26.81
N ARG A 331 1.00 -9.17 25.81
CA ARG A 331 1.06 -8.77 24.41
C ARG A 331 0.17 -9.67 23.58
N ILE A 332 -0.76 -9.10 22.83
CA ILE A 332 -1.71 -9.84 21.99
C ILE A 332 -1.29 -9.68 20.53
N TYR A 333 -1.25 -10.80 19.83
CA TYR A 333 -0.94 -10.89 18.41
C TYR A 333 -2.07 -11.60 17.69
N LYS A 334 -2.42 -11.13 16.50
CA LYS A 334 -3.45 -11.72 15.67
C LYS A 334 -2.91 -12.98 14.99
N VAL A 335 -3.78 -13.96 14.79
CA VAL A 335 -3.48 -15.18 14.04
C VAL A 335 -4.28 -15.17 12.75
N VAL A 336 -3.59 -15.28 11.63
CA VAL A 336 -4.16 -15.34 10.27
C VAL A 336 -3.61 -16.60 9.61
N ASP A 337 -4.48 -17.42 9.04
CA ASP A 337 -4.12 -18.68 8.36
C ASP A 337 -3.26 -19.66 9.19
N GLY A 338 -3.38 -19.60 10.51
CA GLY A 338 -2.65 -20.46 11.45
C GLY A 338 -1.31 -19.88 11.92
N GLU A 339 -0.86 -18.77 11.33
CA GLU A 339 0.38 -18.09 11.67
C GLU A 339 0.14 -16.80 12.47
N VAL A 340 1.10 -16.42 13.31
CA VAL A 340 1.04 -15.18 14.07
C VAL A 340 1.47 -14.03 13.17
N GLU A 341 0.59 -13.06 12.96
CA GLU A 341 0.85 -11.88 12.13
C GLU A 341 1.98 -11.02 12.72
N ASP A 342 2.85 -10.49 11.85
CA ASP A 342 3.92 -9.56 12.21
C ASP A 342 3.33 -8.19 12.59
N GLY A 343 2.84 -8.10 13.82
CA GLY A 343 2.21 -6.90 14.34
C GLY A 343 1.64 -7.10 15.73
N LEU A 344 2.06 -6.26 16.67
CA LEU A 344 1.41 -6.19 17.98
C LEU A 344 0.00 -5.64 17.80
N THR A 345 -1.03 -6.42 18.13
CA THR A 345 -2.42 -5.94 18.11
C THR A 345 -2.66 -4.95 19.24
N THR A 346 -2.30 -5.33 20.47
CA THR A 346 -2.37 -4.46 21.64
C THR A 346 -1.53 -5.04 22.78
N SER A 347 -1.25 -4.24 23.81
CA SER A 347 -0.62 -4.71 25.04
C SER A 347 -1.14 -3.99 26.27
N PHE A 348 -1.11 -4.69 27.41
CA PHE A 348 -1.59 -4.15 28.69
C PHE A 348 -1.17 -5.00 29.88
N ASP A 349 -1.19 -4.40 31.07
CA ASP A 349 -1.02 -5.11 32.34
C ASP A 349 -2.36 -5.65 32.88
N SER A 350 -2.30 -6.82 33.51
CA SER A 350 -3.25 -7.23 34.55
C SER A 350 -2.68 -6.93 35.94
N TYR A 351 -3.53 -6.87 36.97
CA TYR A 351 -3.14 -6.47 38.32
C TYR A 351 -3.65 -7.46 39.39
N LYS A 352 -3.06 -7.36 40.59
CA LYS A 352 -3.33 -8.25 41.74
C LYS A 352 -4.79 -8.39 42.19
N ARG A 353 -5.69 -7.51 41.74
CA ARG A 353 -7.12 -7.51 42.10
C ARG A 353 -8.03 -7.09 40.95
N LYS A 354 -7.48 -6.92 39.74
CA LYS A 354 -8.23 -6.43 38.58
C LYS A 354 -7.64 -7.02 37.30
N ALA A 355 -8.50 -7.64 36.50
CA ALA A 355 -8.11 -8.11 35.18
C ALA A 355 -7.72 -6.91 34.31
N GLY A 356 -6.74 -7.10 33.44
CA GLY A 356 -6.50 -6.17 32.35
C GLY A 356 -7.60 -6.34 31.31
N GLU A 357 -8.08 -5.25 30.72
CA GLU A 357 -9.21 -5.29 29.79
C GLU A 357 -8.89 -4.51 28.51
N ARG A 358 -9.26 -5.08 27.36
CA ARG A 358 -9.18 -4.42 26.05
C ARG A 358 -10.37 -4.79 25.18
N GLN A 359 -10.72 -3.90 24.27
CA GLN A 359 -11.67 -4.15 23.19
C GLN A 359 -10.87 -4.28 21.90
N ILE A 360 -10.89 -5.46 21.28
CA ILE A 360 -10.08 -5.79 20.10
C ILE A 360 -10.98 -6.38 18.99
N PRO A 361 -10.49 -6.45 17.74
CA PRO A 361 -11.26 -7.05 16.65
C PRO A 361 -11.67 -8.49 16.91
N VAL A 362 -12.75 -8.93 16.27
CA VAL A 362 -13.08 -10.36 16.21
C VAL A 362 -12.02 -11.13 15.43
N GLY A 363 -11.73 -12.35 15.88
CA GLY A 363 -10.74 -13.21 15.24
C GLY A 363 -9.99 -14.10 16.22
N LYS A 364 -9.00 -14.81 15.70
CA LYS A 364 -8.11 -15.69 16.46
C LYS A 364 -6.85 -14.94 16.86
N TYR A 365 -6.37 -15.21 18.07
CA TYR A 365 -5.26 -14.49 18.68
C TYR A 365 -4.40 -15.41 19.52
N VAL A 366 -3.15 -14.99 19.74
CA VAL A 366 -2.30 -15.50 20.82
C VAL A 366 -1.96 -14.36 21.77
N VAL A 367 -2.04 -14.63 23.08
CA VAL A 367 -1.50 -13.72 24.09
C VAL A 367 -0.18 -14.26 24.62
N LYS A 368 0.89 -13.48 24.50
CA LYS A 368 2.17 -13.71 25.16
C LYS A 368 2.20 -12.91 26.46
N SER A 369 2.10 -13.60 27.58
CA SER A 369 2.07 -13.03 28.92
C SER A 369 3.44 -13.17 29.59
N VAL A 370 3.85 -12.15 30.34
CA VAL A 370 5.15 -12.10 31.03
C VAL A 370 4.94 -11.74 32.50
N TYR A 371 5.58 -12.50 33.38
CA TYR A 371 5.67 -12.23 34.80
C TYR A 371 7.08 -12.53 35.30
N ASN A 372 7.82 -11.50 35.74
CA ASN A 372 9.27 -11.60 35.98
C ASN A 372 9.98 -12.17 34.73
N GLU A 373 10.67 -13.30 34.86
CA GLU A 373 11.32 -14.01 33.75
C GLU A 373 10.39 -15.03 33.06
N LEU A 374 9.23 -15.30 33.65
CA LEU A 374 8.28 -16.31 33.19
C LEU A 374 7.50 -15.80 31.97
N ARG A 375 7.34 -16.66 30.97
CA ARG A 375 6.61 -16.38 29.74
C ARG A 375 5.55 -17.45 29.51
N LYS A 376 4.36 -17.04 29.07
CA LYS A 376 3.26 -17.96 28.73
C LYS A 376 2.54 -17.50 27.48
N THR A 377 2.44 -18.37 26.48
CA THR A 377 1.70 -18.11 25.25
C THR A 377 0.38 -18.86 25.30
N THR A 378 -0.75 -18.16 25.14
CA THR A 378 -2.09 -18.77 25.18
C THR A 378 -2.89 -18.38 23.95
N PRO A 379 -3.36 -19.33 23.12
CA PRO A 379 -4.29 -19.03 22.04
C PRO A 379 -5.71 -18.77 22.58
N PHE A 380 -6.45 -17.89 21.91
CA PHE A 380 -7.85 -17.58 22.20
C PHE A 380 -8.55 -17.00 20.97
N GLU A 381 -9.87 -16.90 21.04
CA GLU A 381 -10.71 -16.32 19.98
C GLU A 381 -11.60 -15.23 20.57
N VAL A 382 -11.77 -14.13 19.83
CA VAL A 382 -12.66 -13.03 20.17
C VAL A 382 -13.88 -13.06 19.26
N LYS A 383 -15.05 -13.11 19.89
CA LYS A 383 -16.35 -13.09 19.21
C LYS A 383 -17.04 -11.73 19.35
N ALA A 384 -17.90 -11.41 18.39
CA ALA A 384 -18.54 -10.11 18.30
C ALA A 384 -19.44 -9.85 19.53
N GLY A 385 -19.20 -8.74 20.23
CA GLY A 385 -19.98 -8.31 21.40
C GLY A 385 -19.80 -9.15 22.66
N GLU A 386 -19.01 -10.22 22.61
CA GLU A 386 -18.77 -11.11 23.74
C GLU A 386 -17.53 -10.68 24.56
N THR A 387 -17.51 -11.10 25.84
CA THR A 387 -16.33 -10.95 26.71
C THR A 387 -15.60 -12.27 26.81
N THR A 388 -14.40 -12.34 26.26
CA THR A 388 -13.48 -13.47 26.38
C THR A 388 -12.63 -13.30 27.64
N LYS A 389 -12.83 -14.17 28.63
CA LYS A 389 -12.07 -14.14 29.88
C LYS A 389 -10.95 -15.16 29.85
N LEU A 390 -9.72 -14.72 30.06
CA LEU A 390 -8.53 -15.55 30.16
C LEU A 390 -7.94 -15.46 31.56
N HIS A 391 -7.61 -16.61 32.13
CA HIS A 391 -6.83 -16.70 33.35
C HIS A 391 -5.51 -17.40 33.05
N ILE A 392 -4.42 -16.64 33.08
CA ILE A 392 -3.08 -17.12 32.76
C ILE A 392 -2.44 -17.65 34.05
N ILE A 393 -2.22 -18.95 34.09
CA ILE A 393 -1.49 -19.59 35.18
C ILE A 393 -0.06 -19.78 34.68
N PHE A 394 0.90 -19.07 35.28
CA PHE A 394 2.31 -19.23 34.91
C PHE A 394 2.86 -20.60 35.31
N GLY A 395 2.25 -21.25 36.32
CA GLY A 395 2.32 -22.68 36.60
C GLY A 395 3.73 -23.23 36.80
N GLN A 396 4.07 -23.57 38.04
CA GLN A 396 5.29 -24.33 38.33
C GLN A 396 5.06 -25.80 37.94
N PHE A 397 5.85 -26.32 37.00
CA PHE A 397 5.90 -27.74 36.71
C PHE A 397 6.92 -28.40 37.64
N TYR A 398 6.58 -29.55 38.23
CA TYR A 398 7.45 -30.22 39.20
C TYR A 398 8.01 -31.51 38.63
N ILE A 399 9.33 -31.66 38.64
CA ILE A 399 9.97 -32.95 38.42
C ILE A 399 10.37 -33.52 39.77
N GLU A 400 9.92 -34.74 40.03
CA GLU A 400 10.22 -35.53 41.22
C GLU A 400 10.99 -36.76 40.80
N SER A 401 11.95 -37.21 41.61
CA SER A 401 12.66 -38.46 41.37
C SER A 401 12.39 -39.46 42.48
N LYS A 402 12.31 -40.73 42.13
CA LYS A 402 12.41 -41.85 43.08
C LYS A 402 13.79 -42.46 42.92
N CYS A 403 14.58 -42.48 43.97
CA CYS A 403 15.94 -42.99 43.94
C CYS A 403 16.10 -44.13 44.97
N PRO A 404 17.08 -45.03 44.78
CA PRO A 404 17.44 -46.02 45.80
C PRO A 404 17.82 -45.35 47.13
N ASP A 405 18.54 -44.22 47.08
CA ASP A 405 18.84 -43.36 48.21
C ASP A 405 18.19 -41.97 48.04
N MET A 406 17.27 -41.63 48.93
CA MET A 406 16.52 -40.37 48.90
C MET A 406 17.39 -39.12 49.21
N SER A 407 18.61 -39.31 49.72
CA SER A 407 19.58 -38.25 49.99
C SER A 407 20.57 -38.00 48.86
N GLU A 408 20.63 -38.92 47.88
CA GLU A 408 21.53 -38.81 46.73
C GLU A 408 21.21 -37.58 45.87
N LYS A 409 22.24 -36.96 45.29
CA LYS A 409 22.07 -35.85 44.35
C LYS A 409 21.66 -36.37 42.97
N VAL A 410 20.55 -35.86 42.46
CA VAL A 410 20.11 -36.04 41.08
C VAL A 410 20.53 -34.81 40.28
N SER A 411 21.21 -35.00 39.16
CA SER A 411 21.45 -33.96 38.14
C SER A 411 20.33 -34.00 37.12
N TYR A 412 19.72 -32.87 36.83
CA TYR A 412 18.67 -32.74 35.81
C TYR A 412 19.15 -31.82 34.70
N GLU A 413 19.05 -32.32 33.47
CA GLU A 413 19.22 -31.54 32.24
C GLU A 413 17.91 -31.58 31.46
N VAL A 414 17.27 -30.42 31.29
CA VAL A 414 16.00 -30.31 30.55
C VAL A 414 16.28 -29.70 29.19
N TYR A 415 15.78 -30.35 28.15
CA TYR A 415 15.94 -29.96 26.76
C TYR A 415 14.60 -29.58 26.14
N ALA A 416 14.56 -28.50 25.36
CA ALA A 416 13.44 -28.23 24.47
C ALA A 416 13.45 -29.21 23.29
N SER A 417 12.32 -29.42 22.63
CA SER A 417 12.22 -30.28 21.42
C SER A 417 13.21 -29.94 20.30
N SER A 418 13.75 -28.72 20.27
CA SER A 418 14.83 -28.32 19.36
C SER A 418 16.22 -28.86 19.73
N GLY A 419 16.34 -29.67 20.80
CA GLY A 419 17.60 -30.14 21.37
C GLY A 419 18.35 -29.09 22.21
N ARG A 420 17.74 -27.92 22.45
CA ARG A 420 18.38 -26.85 23.22
C ARG A 420 18.23 -27.11 24.71
N LEU A 421 19.35 -27.17 25.44
CA LEU A 421 19.38 -27.21 26.90
C LEU A 421 18.71 -25.93 27.45
N VAL A 422 17.68 -26.09 28.27
CA VAL A 422 16.93 -24.99 28.89
C VAL A 422 17.20 -24.86 30.38
N ILE A 423 17.47 -25.98 31.08
CA ILE A 423 17.75 -26.02 32.51
C ILE A 423 18.82 -27.08 32.78
N GLU A 424 19.79 -26.75 33.61
CA GLU A 424 20.78 -27.68 34.18
C GLU A 424 20.85 -27.40 35.69
N GLU A 425 20.38 -28.34 36.51
CA GLU A 425 20.31 -28.14 37.96
C GLU A 425 20.45 -29.46 38.73
N SER A 426 21.13 -29.45 39.88
CA SER A 426 21.21 -30.61 40.76
C SER A 426 20.46 -30.41 42.07
N LYS A 427 19.66 -31.41 42.47
CA LYS A 427 18.90 -31.43 43.72
C LYS A 427 19.03 -32.79 44.42
N PRO A 428 18.99 -32.84 45.76
CA PRO A 428 18.79 -34.11 46.47
C PRO A 428 17.50 -34.77 46.00
N CYS A 429 17.46 -36.10 45.94
CA CYS A 429 16.31 -36.85 45.40
C CYS A 429 15.00 -36.57 46.15
N ASN A 430 15.06 -36.29 47.46
CA ASN A 430 13.91 -35.86 48.26
C ASN A 430 13.40 -34.42 47.98
N LYS A 431 14.02 -33.68 47.06
CA LYS A 431 13.59 -32.34 46.64
C LYS A 431 13.08 -32.36 45.20
N LYS A 432 11.94 -31.71 44.99
CA LYS A 432 11.35 -31.50 43.67
C LYS A 432 12.09 -30.40 42.92
N LEU A 433 12.42 -30.64 41.65
CA LEU A 433 12.86 -29.61 40.74
C LEU A 433 11.65 -28.81 40.27
N LYS A 434 11.72 -27.48 40.36
CA LYS A 434 10.64 -26.56 39.97
C LYS A 434 10.99 -25.93 38.64
N LEU A 435 10.21 -26.20 37.61
CA LEU A 435 10.38 -25.62 36.29
C LEU A 435 9.34 -24.53 36.05
N THR A 436 9.76 -23.48 35.35
CA THR A 436 8.81 -22.61 34.65
C THR A 436 9.29 -22.43 33.22
N LEU A 437 8.62 -23.12 32.30
CA LEU A 437 8.96 -23.16 30.89
C LEU A 437 7.70 -22.82 30.07
N GLU A 438 7.90 -22.49 28.80
CA GLU A 438 6.81 -22.22 27.86
C GLU A 438 6.01 -23.51 27.57
N ASP A 439 4.83 -23.38 26.96
CA ASP A 439 4.10 -24.56 26.49
C ASP A 439 4.85 -25.19 25.32
N GLY A 440 5.00 -26.52 25.34
CA GLY A 440 5.79 -27.24 24.36
C GLY A 440 6.22 -28.62 24.85
N ASP A 441 6.92 -29.33 23.97
CA ASP A 441 7.49 -30.63 24.25
C ASP A 441 8.94 -30.48 24.72
N TYR A 442 9.25 -31.21 25.79
CA TYR A 442 10.55 -31.20 26.46
C TYR A 442 11.00 -32.64 26.72
N SER A 443 12.30 -32.83 26.89
CA SER A 443 12.85 -34.02 27.54
C SER A 443 13.65 -33.61 28.76
N VAL A 444 13.75 -34.51 29.74
CA VAL A 444 14.62 -34.36 30.90
C VAL A 444 15.49 -35.59 31.03
N GLU A 445 16.80 -35.39 31.09
CA GLU A 445 17.78 -36.38 31.51
C GLU A 445 18.02 -36.20 33.02
N ALA A 446 17.68 -37.21 33.81
CA ALA A 446 17.95 -37.26 35.24
C ALA A 446 19.05 -38.29 35.52
N LYS A 447 20.13 -37.85 36.17
CA LYS A 447 21.35 -38.63 36.41
C LYS A 447 21.67 -38.73 37.90
N ILE A 448 21.98 -39.94 38.34
CA ILE A 448 22.52 -40.28 39.67
C ILE A 448 23.83 -41.06 39.49
N ALA A 449 24.50 -41.47 40.57
CA ALA A 449 25.79 -42.16 40.47
C ALA A 449 25.70 -43.52 39.74
N SER A 450 24.58 -44.23 39.92
CA SER A 450 24.35 -45.55 39.30
C SER A 450 23.94 -45.50 37.83
N GLY A 451 23.51 -44.35 37.30
CA GLY A 451 23.10 -44.25 35.90
C GLY A 451 22.28 -43.00 35.60
N LYS A 452 21.64 -42.99 34.43
CA LYS A 452 20.75 -41.90 33.99
C LYS A 452 19.49 -42.43 33.33
N LYS A 453 18.45 -41.59 33.30
CA LYS A 453 17.20 -41.87 32.60
C LYS A 453 16.68 -40.61 31.92
N GLU A 454 16.28 -40.76 30.67
CA GLU A 454 15.64 -39.70 29.91
C GLU A 454 14.12 -39.92 29.83
N VAL A 455 13.34 -38.85 30.00
CA VAL A 455 11.88 -38.89 29.88
C VAL A 455 11.37 -37.65 29.14
N SER A 456 10.50 -37.85 28.15
CA SER A 456 9.80 -36.76 27.46
C SER A 456 8.52 -36.34 28.20
N PHE A 457 8.22 -35.05 28.21
CA PHE A 457 6.98 -34.49 28.78
C PHE A 457 6.51 -33.26 28.00
N THR A 458 5.20 -33.02 28.03
CA THR A 458 4.57 -31.87 27.36
C THR A 458 4.01 -30.91 28.39
N LEU A 459 4.37 -29.63 28.27
CA LEU A 459 3.75 -28.54 29.00
C LEU A 459 2.63 -27.93 28.15
N GLY A 460 1.43 -27.83 28.73
CA GLY A 460 0.28 -27.30 28.00
C GLY A 460 -1.03 -27.38 28.77
N ARG A 461 -2.07 -26.73 28.23
CA ARG A 461 -3.41 -26.78 28.80
C ARG A 461 -3.94 -28.22 28.82
N GLY A 462 -4.38 -28.69 29.98
CA GLY A 462 -4.92 -30.04 30.17
C GLY A 462 -3.86 -31.15 30.29
N LYS A 463 -2.56 -30.79 30.31
CA LYS A 463 -1.46 -31.73 30.58
C LYS A 463 -1.14 -31.77 32.09
N PRO A 464 -0.52 -32.85 32.60
CA PRO A 464 -0.05 -32.92 33.98
C PRO A 464 0.88 -31.76 34.32
N ASN A 465 0.83 -31.29 35.56
CA ASN A 465 1.71 -30.23 36.08
C ASN A 465 2.91 -30.79 36.87
N SER A 466 3.13 -32.10 36.82
CA SER A 466 4.28 -32.77 37.39
C SER A 466 4.67 -34.02 36.61
N LEU A 467 5.92 -34.44 36.80
CA LEU A 467 6.50 -35.67 36.30
C LEU A 467 7.24 -36.36 37.43
N THR A 468 7.10 -37.69 37.53
CA THR A 468 7.91 -38.50 38.43
C THR A 468 8.83 -39.40 37.62
N ILE A 469 10.14 -39.29 37.83
CA ILE A 469 11.17 -40.11 37.20
C ILE A 469 11.59 -41.19 38.18
N ASP A 470 11.40 -42.45 37.81
CA ASP A 470 11.85 -43.58 38.61
C ASP A 470 13.28 -43.98 38.22
N LEU A 471 14.22 -43.75 39.14
CA LEU A 471 15.66 -44.04 39.04
C LEU A 471 16.06 -45.25 39.90
N THR A 472 15.10 -46.03 40.41
CA THR A 472 15.40 -47.17 41.29
C THR A 472 15.99 -48.38 40.57
N ASN A 473 15.64 -48.55 39.29
CA ASN A 473 16.14 -49.61 38.42
C ASN A 473 16.74 -48.98 37.16
N LEU A 474 18.03 -48.69 37.21
CA LEU A 474 18.80 -48.20 36.06
C LEU A 474 19.68 -49.37 35.60
N ASP A 475 19.36 -49.95 34.45
CA ASP A 475 20.15 -51.06 33.91
C ASP A 475 21.56 -50.57 33.56
N HIS A 476 22.56 -51.24 34.12
CA HIS A 476 23.96 -50.99 33.82
C HIS A 476 24.32 -51.58 32.45
N LYS A 477 24.68 -50.68 31.52
CA LYS A 477 25.36 -50.92 30.21
C LYS A 477 24.48 -51.38 29.04
N ASP A 478 24.27 -50.46 28.10
CA ASP A 478 24.23 -50.79 26.68
C ASP A 478 25.56 -50.35 26.04
N GLU A 479 26.47 -51.32 25.87
CA GLU A 479 27.54 -51.29 24.86
C GLU A 479 27.24 -52.43 23.89
N ILE A 480 27.27 -52.11 22.60
CA ILE A 480 26.85 -52.91 21.44
C ILE A 480 27.65 -54.22 21.30
N GLU A 481 27.00 -55.35 21.04
CA GLU A 481 27.36 -56.26 19.92
C GLU A 481 26.29 -57.33 19.62
N ALA A 482 26.37 -57.82 18.38
CA ALA A 482 25.31 -58.44 17.60
C ALA A 482 25.18 -59.97 17.72
N ASP A 483 24.06 -60.41 17.17
CA ASP A 483 23.84 -61.68 16.46
C ASP A 483 23.12 -62.82 17.20
N SER A 484 22.16 -63.39 16.46
CA SER A 484 21.18 -64.41 16.86
C SER A 484 21.82 -65.82 16.82
N PRO A 485 21.18 -66.92 17.31
CA PRO A 485 20.03 -67.51 16.61
C PRO A 485 18.92 -68.16 17.50
N GLU A 486 17.74 -68.20 16.88
CA GLU A 486 16.55 -69.08 17.01
C GLU A 486 16.78 -70.60 17.26
N PRO A 487 15.74 -71.50 17.32
CA PRO A 487 14.28 -71.37 17.55
C PRO A 487 13.70 -72.49 18.47
N THR A 488 12.37 -72.50 18.75
CA THR A 488 11.47 -73.64 18.41
C THR A 488 9.99 -73.38 18.75
N ALA A 489 9.13 -73.93 17.89
CA ALA A 489 7.73 -73.61 17.61
C ALA A 489 6.66 -74.28 18.51
N THR A 490 5.40 -73.82 18.41
CA THR A 490 4.21 -74.58 17.95
C THR A 490 2.94 -73.69 18.02
N GLY A 491 2.33 -73.31 16.89
CA GLY A 491 1.07 -73.87 16.34
C GLY A 491 -0.15 -73.03 16.77
N THR A 492 -1.11 -72.56 15.96
CA THR A 492 -1.67 -73.03 14.68
C THR A 492 -2.61 -71.95 14.10
N THR A 493 -2.72 -71.82 12.76
CA THR A 493 -3.68 -70.99 11.99
C THR A 493 -4.74 -71.90 11.33
N PRO A 494 -5.85 -71.37 10.75
CA PRO A 494 -5.91 -71.26 9.26
C PRO A 494 -6.70 -70.01 8.74
N GLU A 495 -6.17 -69.27 7.75
CA GLU A 495 -6.54 -69.22 6.30
C GLU A 495 -7.60 -68.15 5.94
N ALA A 496 -7.61 -67.44 4.79
CA ALA A 496 -6.65 -67.16 3.71
C ALA A 496 -7.28 -66.16 2.69
N LYS A 497 -6.43 -65.55 1.84
CA LYS A 497 -6.63 -64.87 0.51
C LYS A 497 -6.93 -63.36 0.53
N GLU A 498 -6.24 -62.44 -0.18
CA GLU A 498 -5.33 -62.40 -1.36
C GLU A 498 -4.36 -61.17 -1.22
N ALA A 499 -3.02 -61.29 -1.27
CA ALA A 499 -2.07 -61.14 -2.41
C ALA A 499 -2.00 -59.74 -3.09
N LEU A 500 -1.04 -58.83 -2.75
CA LEU A 500 0.30 -58.51 -3.37
C LEU A 500 0.28 -57.20 -4.22
N PRO A 501 1.39 -56.47 -4.50
CA PRO A 501 2.68 -56.29 -3.80
C PRO A 501 3.08 -54.80 -3.58
N THR A 502 4.16 -54.60 -2.83
CA THR A 502 4.95 -53.36 -2.66
C THR A 502 5.79 -53.03 -3.90
N GLU A 503 5.69 -51.80 -4.41
CA GLU A 503 6.69 -51.17 -5.30
C GLU A 503 7.14 -49.83 -4.70
N GLU A 504 8.46 -49.60 -4.68
CA GLU A 504 9.11 -48.30 -4.46
C GLU A 504 8.64 -47.28 -5.51
N PRO A 505 8.46 -45.99 -5.18
CA PRO A 505 8.12 -45.01 -6.20
C PRO A 505 9.36 -44.69 -7.03
N LYS A 506 9.41 -45.27 -8.23
CA LYS A 506 10.29 -44.81 -9.31
C LYS A 506 9.91 -43.38 -9.68
N GLU A 507 10.93 -42.53 -9.69
CA GLU A 507 10.91 -41.15 -10.15
C GLU A 507 10.35 -41.07 -11.59
N GLN A 508 9.10 -40.61 -11.71
CA GLN A 508 8.43 -40.49 -13.00
C GLN A 508 8.93 -39.23 -13.70
N ARG A 509 9.87 -39.41 -14.63
CA ARG A 509 10.34 -38.37 -15.55
C ARG A 509 9.18 -37.99 -16.48
N ILE A 510 8.52 -36.87 -16.20
CA ILE A 510 7.47 -36.31 -17.05
C ILE A 510 8.12 -35.86 -18.37
N ASP A 511 7.64 -36.37 -19.50
CA ASP A 511 8.06 -35.98 -20.84
C ASP A 511 7.76 -34.49 -21.09
N ASP A 512 8.79 -33.70 -21.44
CA ASP A 512 8.71 -32.27 -21.72
C ASP A 512 7.63 -31.93 -22.77
N LYS A 513 7.25 -32.88 -23.64
CA LYS A 513 6.16 -32.71 -24.61
C LYS A 513 4.76 -32.66 -23.98
N GLU A 514 4.52 -33.37 -22.89
CA GLU A 514 3.22 -33.41 -22.21
C GLU A 514 2.99 -32.09 -21.44
N GLN A 515 4.05 -31.55 -20.82
CA GLN A 515 4.03 -30.23 -20.17
C GLN A 515 3.79 -29.10 -21.18
N MET A 516 4.44 -29.15 -22.35
CA MET A 516 4.20 -28.17 -23.41
C MET A 516 2.76 -28.18 -23.91
N LYS A 517 2.10 -29.34 -23.93
CA LYS A 517 0.69 -29.46 -24.33
C LYS A 517 -0.27 -28.87 -23.30
N GLN A 518 0.03 -29.04 -22.01
CA GLN A 518 -0.75 -28.47 -20.90
C GLN A 518 -0.58 -26.95 -20.80
N VAL A 519 0.64 -26.43 -20.97
CA VAL A 519 0.93 -24.99 -20.99
C VAL A 519 0.31 -24.31 -22.21
N THR A 520 0.36 -24.94 -23.39
CA THR A 520 -0.29 -24.43 -24.61
C THR A 520 -1.81 -24.39 -24.48
N ASN A 521 -2.43 -25.40 -23.84
CA ASN A 521 -3.86 -25.39 -23.56
C ASN A 521 -4.25 -24.30 -22.55
N LEU A 522 -3.43 -24.06 -21.52
CA LEU A 522 -3.68 -23.02 -20.53
C LEU A 522 -3.56 -21.60 -21.15
N LEU A 523 -2.60 -21.39 -22.04
CA LEU A 523 -2.39 -20.12 -22.76
C LEU A 523 -3.48 -19.85 -23.80
N ASN A 524 -3.97 -20.87 -24.51
CA ASN A 524 -5.11 -20.74 -25.43
C ASN A 524 -6.42 -20.42 -24.71
N THR A 525 -6.53 -20.75 -23.42
CA THR A 525 -7.70 -20.41 -22.58
C THR A 525 -7.64 -18.95 -22.10
N LEU A 526 -6.46 -18.31 -22.13
CA LEU A 526 -6.21 -16.96 -21.62
C LEU A 526 -6.02 -15.89 -22.72
N GLY A 527 -6.18 -16.24 -24.00
CA GLY A 527 -6.39 -15.28 -25.09
C GLY A 527 -5.22 -14.35 -25.44
N GLY A 528 -3.97 -14.72 -25.13
CA GLY A 528 -2.78 -13.93 -25.48
C GLY A 528 -1.73 -14.78 -26.20
N SER A 529 -1.29 -14.35 -27.39
CA SER A 529 -0.16 -14.95 -28.11
C SER A 529 1.17 -14.41 -27.57
N VAL A 530 2.00 -15.27 -27.00
CA VAL A 530 3.38 -14.94 -26.56
C VAL A 530 4.36 -15.42 -27.62
N SER A 531 5.42 -14.66 -27.90
CA SER A 531 6.40 -15.00 -28.94
C SER A 531 7.34 -16.12 -28.48
N GLU A 532 7.88 -16.89 -29.42
CA GLU A 532 8.80 -18.01 -29.16
C GLU A 532 10.11 -17.58 -28.46
N LYS A 533 10.43 -16.28 -28.52
CA LYS A 533 11.56 -15.67 -27.83
C LYS A 533 11.29 -15.51 -26.33
N ASP A 534 10.10 -15.03 -25.98
CA ASP A 534 9.71 -14.77 -24.58
C ASP A 534 9.58 -16.07 -23.78
N ALA A 535 9.19 -17.17 -24.45
CA ALA A 535 9.14 -18.51 -23.84
C ALA A 535 10.54 -19.06 -23.50
N LYS A 536 11.55 -18.79 -24.32
CA LYS A 536 12.94 -19.23 -24.06
C LYS A 536 13.60 -18.43 -22.93
N ASP A 537 13.26 -17.15 -22.80
CA ASP A 537 13.81 -16.29 -21.74
C ASP A 537 13.22 -16.65 -20.36
N LEU A 538 11.94 -17.05 -20.29
CA LEU A 538 11.33 -17.62 -19.07
C LEU A 538 11.95 -18.95 -18.64
N GLN A 539 12.35 -19.80 -19.59
CA GLN A 539 12.99 -21.08 -19.29
C GLN A 539 14.41 -20.89 -18.73
N LYS A 540 15.15 -19.87 -19.19
CA LYS A 540 16.45 -19.47 -18.63
C LYS A 540 16.32 -18.92 -17.21
N ALA A 541 15.30 -18.11 -16.93
CA ALA A 541 15.03 -17.60 -15.59
C ALA A 541 14.69 -18.74 -14.59
N GLY A 542 13.93 -19.74 -15.03
CA GLY A 542 13.63 -20.93 -14.23
C GLY A 542 14.85 -21.81 -13.93
N ALA A 543 15.82 -21.88 -14.85
CA ALA A 543 17.07 -22.60 -14.63
C ALA A 543 17.98 -21.88 -13.61
N MET A 544 18.04 -20.55 -13.62
CA MET A 544 18.78 -19.76 -12.62
C MET A 544 18.23 -19.90 -11.20
N LEU A 545 16.91 -19.98 -11.02
CA LEU A 545 16.30 -20.20 -9.71
C LEU A 545 16.65 -21.57 -9.11
N LYS A 546 16.83 -22.61 -9.95
CA LYS A 546 17.29 -23.94 -9.51
C LYS A 546 18.75 -23.94 -9.08
N VAL A 547 19.60 -23.12 -9.69
CA VAL A 547 21.01 -22.98 -9.29
C VAL A 547 21.13 -22.25 -7.94
N LEU A 548 20.34 -21.19 -7.73
CA LEU A 548 20.29 -20.47 -6.44
C LEU A 548 19.71 -21.33 -5.30
N GLY A 549 18.73 -22.20 -5.59
CA GLY A 549 18.22 -23.17 -4.62
C GLY A 549 19.24 -24.27 -4.24
N GLY A 550 20.18 -24.59 -5.12
CA GLY A 550 21.26 -25.55 -4.86
C GLY A 550 22.40 -25.01 -3.98
N ILE A 551 22.65 -23.69 -4.03
CA ILE A 551 23.76 -23.05 -3.29
C ILE A 551 23.40 -22.81 -1.81
N ILE A 552 22.10 -22.66 -1.47
CA ILE A 552 21.65 -22.49 -0.08
C ILE A 552 21.58 -23.83 0.70
N GLY A 553 21.53 -24.96 -0.01
CA GLY A 553 21.46 -26.31 0.58
C GLY A 553 22.81 -26.94 1.00
N ALA A 554 23.94 -26.29 0.73
CA ALA A 554 25.28 -26.87 0.93
C ALA A 554 26.10 -26.27 2.10
N SER A 555 25.55 -25.35 2.90
CA SER A 555 26.27 -24.71 4.02
C SER A 555 26.19 -25.46 5.36
N GLY A 556 26.03 -26.78 5.32
CA GLY A 556 25.83 -27.60 6.51
C GLY A 556 26.61 -28.92 6.49
N LYS A 557 27.93 -28.89 6.23
CA LYS A 557 28.86 -29.97 6.62
C LYS A 557 30.33 -29.57 6.40
N LYS A 558 31.13 -29.79 7.45
CA LYS A 558 32.61 -29.82 7.54
C LYS A 558 33.37 -28.49 7.41
N ALA A 559 33.83 -28.00 8.57
CA ALA A 559 35.05 -27.20 8.69
C ALA A 559 36.19 -28.11 9.17
N GLU A 560 37.14 -28.41 8.29
CA GLU A 560 38.47 -28.88 8.66
C GLU A 560 39.46 -28.39 7.58
N ASN A 561 40.48 -27.64 8.03
CA ASN A 561 41.71 -27.20 7.38
C ASN A 561 41.90 -27.49 5.87
N THR A 562 42.01 -26.44 5.05
CA THR A 562 43.26 -26.06 4.33
C THR A 562 43.10 -24.74 3.59
N LYS A 563 44.20 -23.98 3.50
CA LYS A 563 44.38 -22.74 2.72
C LYS A 563 44.41 -23.02 1.21
N GLU A 564 43.66 -22.25 0.42
CA GLU A 564 43.96 -21.82 -0.97
C GLU A 564 42.83 -20.86 -1.40
N SER A 565 43.04 -19.55 -1.38
CA SER A 565 43.57 -18.67 -2.45
C SER A 565 42.50 -18.15 -3.40
N VAL A 566 42.09 -16.90 -3.16
CA VAL A 566 41.93 -15.78 -4.11
C VAL A 566 41.64 -16.17 -5.57
N GLU A 567 40.35 -16.18 -5.92
CA GLU A 567 39.79 -15.81 -7.24
C GLU A 567 38.27 -15.97 -7.10
N ASN A 568 37.52 -14.91 -6.77
CA ASN A 568 36.06 -14.83 -6.99
C ASN A 568 35.42 -13.45 -6.70
N ASP A 569 36.15 -12.35 -6.90
CA ASP A 569 35.57 -11.00 -6.75
C ASP A 569 34.98 -10.42 -8.05
N LYS A 570 35.12 -11.11 -9.20
CA LYS A 570 34.58 -10.63 -10.49
C LYS A 570 33.18 -11.16 -10.84
N GLU A 571 32.77 -12.28 -10.25
CA GLU A 571 31.45 -12.88 -10.55
C GLU A 571 30.32 -12.21 -9.74
N PHE A 572 30.65 -11.58 -8.61
CA PHE A 572 29.67 -10.88 -7.76
C PHE A 572 29.26 -9.50 -8.31
N ASP A 573 30.21 -8.77 -8.93
CA ASP A 573 29.95 -7.43 -9.51
C ASP A 573 29.12 -7.48 -10.81
N GLU A 574 29.13 -8.59 -11.55
CA GLU A 574 28.24 -8.78 -12.72
C GLU A 574 26.82 -9.15 -12.30
N MET A 575 26.64 -9.90 -11.20
CA MET A 575 25.31 -10.25 -10.67
C MET A 575 24.55 -9.04 -10.10
N GLU A 576 25.24 -8.04 -9.54
CA GLU A 576 24.59 -6.84 -8.99
C GLU A 576 24.07 -5.91 -10.11
N LYS A 577 24.74 -5.87 -11.27
CA LYS A 577 24.30 -5.11 -12.45
C LYS A 577 23.06 -5.71 -13.12
N ASP A 578 22.94 -7.03 -13.14
CA ASP A 578 21.79 -7.70 -13.76
C ASP A 578 20.52 -7.57 -12.89
N LEU A 579 20.66 -7.45 -11.57
CA LEU A 579 19.54 -7.22 -10.66
C LEU A 579 18.97 -5.78 -10.76
N ASP A 580 19.81 -4.77 -10.98
CA ASP A 580 19.38 -3.37 -11.13
C ASP A 580 18.67 -3.12 -12.48
N MET A 581 18.92 -3.96 -13.49
CA MET A 581 18.21 -3.92 -14.79
C MET A 581 16.80 -4.50 -14.72
N TYR A 582 16.54 -5.47 -13.85
CA TYR A 582 15.20 -6.07 -13.67
C TYR A 582 14.30 -5.30 -12.70
N THR A 583 14.88 -4.37 -11.94
CA THR A 583 14.16 -3.56 -10.95
C THR A 583 13.69 -2.19 -11.51
N LYS A 584 14.27 -1.74 -12.63
CA LYS A 584 13.78 -0.60 -13.45
C LYS A 584 12.88 -1.07 -14.57
#